data_AF-A0A151Y6E2-F1
#
_entry.id   AF-A0A151Y6E2-F1
#
_cell.length_a   1.000
_cell.length_b   1.000
_cell.length_c   1.000
_cell.angle_alpha   90.00
_cell.angle_beta   90.00
_cell.angle_gamma   90.00
#
_symmetry.space_group_name_H-M   'P 1'
#
loop_
_entity.id
_entity.type
_entity.pdbx_description
1 polymer ?
#
loop_
_entity_poly.entity_id
_entity_poly.type
_entity_poly.pdbx_seq_one_letter_code
_entity_poly.pdbx_strand_id
1 'polypeptide(L)'
;MIQDYLSIYPQALWVQITQQQMLLRSSSHDILAQEICPISFDYSDSFALNYPLAEQHFAQLLQQANLKWHDFGQPIVFIQLMDRTEMRSDGIEIQAIREMALSANARIVQIFLKDGEAIEHEKLPAQASHTFRLLMIGLIVLYLIALAAVLSLEKASPSL
;
A
#
# COMPACT_ATOMS: atom_id res chain seq x y z
N MET A 1 -4.02 12.10 -7.99
CA MET A 1 -5.34 11.56 -7.57
C MET A 1 -5.17 10.14 -7.07
N ILE A 2 -6.00 9.65 -6.15
CA ILE A 2 -5.90 8.27 -5.60
C ILE A 2 -5.87 7.18 -6.70
N GLN A 3 -6.57 7.39 -7.82
CA GLN A 3 -6.54 6.46 -8.96
C GLN A 3 -5.13 6.32 -9.57
N ASP A 4 -4.36 7.39 -9.63
CA ASP A 4 -2.97 7.35 -10.12
C ASP A 4 -2.14 6.44 -9.22
N TYR A 5 -2.31 6.57 -7.89
CA TYR A 5 -1.63 5.72 -6.92
C TYR A 5 -2.06 4.26 -7.01
N LEU A 6 -3.36 3.97 -7.19
CA LEU A 6 -3.87 2.61 -7.38
C LEU A 6 -3.35 1.98 -8.67
N SER A 7 -3.15 2.78 -9.73
CA SER A 7 -2.56 2.30 -10.99
C SER A 7 -1.07 1.94 -10.83
N ILE A 8 -0.33 2.72 -10.05
CA ILE A 8 1.08 2.47 -9.75
C ILE A 8 1.22 1.29 -8.80
N TYR A 9 0.35 1.17 -7.79
CA TYR A 9 0.39 0.14 -6.76
C TYR A 9 -0.87 -0.75 -6.83
N PRO A 10 -0.99 -1.64 -7.84
CA PRO A 10 -2.19 -2.48 -8.01
C PRO A 10 -2.42 -3.47 -6.87
N GLN A 11 -1.38 -3.77 -6.09
CA GLN A 11 -1.43 -4.60 -4.89
C GLN A 11 -1.72 -3.83 -3.60
N ALA A 12 -1.90 -2.50 -3.66
CA ALA A 12 -2.24 -1.71 -2.48
C ALA A 12 -3.67 -2.01 -2.03
N LEU A 13 -3.88 -1.99 -0.72
CA LEU A 13 -5.20 -2.09 -0.13
C LEU A 13 -5.86 -0.72 -0.16
N TRP A 14 -7.03 -0.63 -0.77
CA TRP A 14 -7.80 0.61 -0.78
C TRP A 14 -8.91 0.53 0.26
N VAL A 15 -8.76 1.26 1.35
CA VAL A 15 -9.77 1.35 2.40
C VAL A 15 -10.48 2.69 2.29
N GLN A 16 -11.80 2.67 2.13
CA GLN A 16 -12.64 3.86 2.25
C GLN A 16 -13.25 3.89 3.65
N ILE A 17 -13.09 5.00 4.34
CA ILE A 17 -13.73 5.21 5.64
C ILE A 17 -14.80 6.28 5.47
N THR A 18 -16.02 5.92 5.85
CA THR A 18 -17.14 6.84 5.96
C THR A 18 -17.59 6.91 7.42
N GLN A 19 -18.61 7.72 7.72
CA GLN A 19 -19.05 8.11 9.05
C GLN A 19 -19.10 6.92 10.01
N GLN A 20 -19.68 5.78 9.64
CA GLN A 20 -19.84 4.62 10.51
C GLN A 20 -19.41 3.30 9.85
N GLN A 21 -18.57 3.36 8.82
CA GLN A 21 -18.16 2.15 8.13
C GLN A 21 -16.76 2.27 7.54
N MET A 22 -16.10 1.12 7.47
CA MET A 22 -14.87 0.94 6.72
C MET A 22 -15.13 -0.08 5.61
N LEU A 23 -14.72 0.27 4.40
CA LEU A 23 -14.91 -0.54 3.21
C LEU A 23 -13.55 -0.84 2.60
N LEU A 24 -13.23 -2.10 2.41
CA LEU A 24 -12.09 -2.49 1.59
C LEU A 24 -12.55 -2.64 0.15
N ARG A 25 -11.91 -1.93 -0.78
CA ARG A 25 -12.18 -2.00 -2.20
C ARG A 25 -11.02 -2.58 -2.99
N SER A 26 -11.35 -3.21 -4.11
CA SER A 26 -10.40 -3.51 -5.17
C SER A 26 -10.10 -2.25 -5.99
N SER A 27 -9.02 -2.27 -6.77
CA SER A 27 -8.74 -1.23 -7.76
C SER A 27 -9.83 -1.09 -8.83
N SER A 28 -10.62 -2.14 -9.07
CA SER A 28 -11.83 -2.14 -9.93
C SER A 28 -13.08 -1.57 -9.26
N HIS A 29 -12.96 -1.04 -8.03
CA HIS A 29 -14.04 -0.47 -7.21
C HIS A 29 -15.02 -1.49 -6.61
N ASP A 30 -14.75 -2.80 -6.74
CA ASP A 30 -15.56 -3.83 -6.09
C ASP A 30 -15.33 -3.82 -4.58
N ILE A 31 -16.38 -4.07 -3.81
CA ILE A 31 -16.29 -4.17 -2.34
C ILE A 31 -15.79 -5.58 -1.99
N LEU A 32 -14.63 -5.65 -1.35
CA LEU A 32 -13.98 -6.90 -0.93
C LEU A 32 -14.35 -7.27 0.51
N ALA A 33 -14.50 -6.26 1.38
CA ALA A 33 -14.97 -6.43 2.75
C ALA A 33 -15.62 -5.13 3.25
N GLN A 34 -16.44 -5.27 4.29
CA GLN A 34 -17.16 -4.16 4.90
C GLN A 34 -17.31 -4.38 6.39
N GLU A 35 -16.93 -3.38 7.16
CA GLU A 35 -17.08 -3.37 8.62
C GLU A 35 -17.90 -2.16 9.05
N ILE A 36 -18.94 -2.40 9.85
CA ILE A 36 -19.78 -1.34 10.43
C ILE A 36 -19.22 -0.99 11.80
N CYS A 37 -18.89 0.28 12.00
CA CYS A 37 -18.35 0.78 13.24
C CYS A 37 -19.49 1.36 14.10
N PRO A 38 -19.54 1.07 15.41
CA PRO A 38 -20.55 1.63 16.32
C PRO A 38 -20.31 3.12 16.65
N ILE A 39 -19.20 3.67 16.15
CA ILE A 39 -18.72 5.04 16.39
C ILE A 39 -18.69 5.83 15.08
N SER A 40 -18.78 7.15 15.21
CA SER A 40 -18.79 8.09 14.10
C SER A 40 -17.41 8.70 13.85
N PHE A 41 -16.97 8.76 12.58
CA PHE A 41 -15.68 9.30 12.12
C PHE A 41 -15.79 10.61 11.32
N ASP A 42 -16.94 11.31 11.42
CA ASP A 42 -17.27 12.52 10.66
C ASP A 42 -16.72 13.83 11.24
N TYR A 43 -16.28 13.84 12.51
CA TYR A 43 -15.81 15.05 13.20
C TYR A 43 -14.32 15.00 13.57
N SER A 44 -13.64 16.14 13.70
CA SER A 44 -12.20 16.17 14.04
C SER A 44 -11.91 15.39 15.32
N ASP A 45 -10.76 14.73 15.38
CA ASP A 45 -10.30 13.94 16.54
C ASP A 45 -11.09 12.66 16.80
N SER A 46 -12.03 12.31 15.92
CA SER A 46 -12.84 11.10 16.02
C SER A 46 -12.00 9.82 16.05
N PHE A 47 -10.92 9.75 15.27
CA PHE A 47 -10.02 8.60 15.27
C PHE A 47 -9.11 8.64 16.49
N ALA A 48 -8.58 9.80 16.87
CA ALA A 48 -7.73 9.94 18.05
C ALA A 48 -8.48 9.58 19.35
N LEU A 49 -9.70 10.05 19.51
CA LEU A 49 -10.53 9.79 20.70
C LEU A 49 -10.99 8.33 20.79
N ASN A 50 -11.24 7.70 19.65
CA ASN A 50 -11.78 6.34 19.58
C ASN A 50 -10.77 5.33 19.00
N TYR A 51 -9.48 5.62 19.11
CA TYR A 51 -8.41 4.85 18.46
C TYR A 51 -8.52 3.33 18.70
N PRO A 52 -8.73 2.83 19.94
CA PRO A 52 -8.80 1.38 20.17
C PRO A 52 -9.94 0.70 19.39
N LEU A 53 -11.07 1.39 19.22
CA LEU A 53 -12.20 0.87 18.46
C LEU A 53 -11.93 0.95 16.95
N ALA A 54 -11.36 2.06 16.48
CA ALA A 54 -10.97 2.21 15.08
C ALA A 54 -9.98 1.11 14.66
N GLU A 55 -8.95 0.87 15.47
CA GLU A 55 -7.95 -0.20 15.30
C GLU A 55 -8.60 -1.58 15.27
N GLN A 56 -9.48 -1.88 16.23
CA GLN A 56 -10.16 -3.17 16.28
C GLN A 56 -11.00 -3.43 15.01
N HIS A 57 -11.83 -2.47 14.60
CA HIS A 57 -12.69 -2.63 13.43
C HIS A 57 -11.88 -2.65 12.12
N PHE A 58 -10.80 -1.88 12.04
CA PHE A 58 -9.89 -1.95 10.91
C PHE A 58 -9.24 -3.33 10.79
N ALA A 59 -8.79 -3.93 11.90
CA ALA A 59 -8.27 -5.30 11.90
C ALA A 59 -9.33 -6.33 11.48
N GLN A 60 -10.58 -6.17 11.94
CA GLN A 60 -11.70 -7.03 11.57
C GLN A 60 -12.03 -6.96 10.08
N LEU A 61 -12.09 -5.76 9.50
CA LEU A 61 -12.28 -5.56 8.06
C LEU A 61 -11.29 -6.39 7.24
N LEU A 62 -10.04 -6.41 7.68
CA LEU A 62 -8.95 -7.01 6.93
C LEU A 62 -8.91 -8.53 7.10
N GLN A 63 -9.35 -9.03 8.25
CA GLN A 63 -9.60 -10.46 8.46
C GLN A 63 -10.74 -10.97 7.57
N GLN A 64 -11.82 -10.21 7.40
CA GLN A 64 -12.96 -10.58 6.54
C GLN A 64 -12.56 -10.74 5.07
N ALA A 65 -11.69 -9.86 4.60
CA ALA A 65 -11.18 -9.89 3.23
C ALA A 65 -10.28 -11.12 2.95
N ASN A 66 -9.98 -11.94 3.98
CA ASN A 66 -9.16 -13.14 3.92
C ASN A 66 -7.85 -12.92 3.14
N LEU A 67 -7.27 -11.75 3.34
CA LEU A 67 -6.12 -11.33 2.56
C LEU A 67 -4.90 -12.13 3.03
N LYS A 68 -4.26 -12.83 2.10
CA LYS A 68 -3.07 -13.65 2.36
C LYS A 68 -1.81 -12.79 2.55
N TRP A 69 -1.83 -11.83 3.45
CA TRP A 69 -0.72 -10.88 3.65
C TRP A 69 0.58 -11.56 4.04
N HIS A 70 0.48 -12.69 4.75
CA HIS A 70 1.65 -13.48 5.14
C HIS A 70 2.44 -14.00 3.93
N ASP A 71 1.80 -14.17 2.76
CA ASP A 71 2.46 -14.74 1.57
C ASP A 71 3.16 -13.69 0.70
N PHE A 72 2.80 -12.40 0.83
CA PHE A 72 3.24 -11.33 -0.09
C PHE A 72 3.99 -10.17 0.57
N GLY A 73 4.22 -10.23 1.89
CA GLY A 73 4.88 -9.18 2.67
C GLY A 73 3.92 -8.09 3.15
N GLN A 74 4.46 -7.09 3.85
CA GLN A 74 3.67 -6.00 4.44
C GLN A 74 3.02 -5.13 3.35
N PRO A 75 1.68 -4.96 3.34
CA PRO A 75 0.96 -4.25 2.28
C PRO A 75 1.15 -2.74 2.34
N ILE A 76 0.99 -2.08 1.18
CA ILE A 76 0.77 -0.63 1.13
C ILE A 76 -0.74 -0.41 1.30
N VAL A 77 -1.12 0.52 2.18
CA VAL A 77 -2.53 0.84 2.45
C VAL A 77 -2.82 2.27 2.02
N PHE A 78 -3.86 2.43 1.23
CA PHE A 78 -4.43 3.71 0.83
C PHE A 78 -5.75 3.90 1.56
N ILE A 79 -5.80 4.89 2.43
CA ILE A 79 -7.00 5.21 3.20
C ILE A 79 -7.65 6.43 2.58
N GLN A 80 -8.92 6.34 2.20
CA GLN A 80 -9.69 7.46 1.66
C GLN A 80 -10.81 7.83 2.63
N LEU A 81 -10.80 9.07 3.10
CA LEU A 81 -11.80 9.61 4.02
C LEU A 81 -12.96 10.21 3.22
N MET A 82 -14.09 9.51 3.15
CA MET A 82 -15.21 9.86 2.26
C MET A 82 -16.07 11.01 2.75
N ASP A 83 -16.05 11.28 4.05
CA ASP A 83 -16.81 12.38 4.67
C ASP A 83 -15.94 13.62 4.94
N ARG A 84 -14.67 13.61 4.50
CA ARG A 84 -13.75 14.74 4.63
C ARG A 84 -13.43 15.31 3.26
N THR A 85 -13.89 16.52 3.02
CA THR A 85 -13.54 17.30 1.82
C THR A 85 -12.32 18.18 2.04
N GLU A 86 -12.06 18.58 3.28
CA GLU A 86 -10.91 19.38 3.66
C GLU A 86 -10.34 18.84 4.96
N MET A 87 -9.01 18.80 5.06
CA MET A 87 -8.39 18.45 6.33
C MET A 87 -8.29 19.69 7.21
N ARG A 88 -8.99 19.67 8.35
CA ARG A 88 -8.67 20.56 9.47
C ARG A 88 -7.41 20.02 10.14
N SER A 89 -6.35 20.81 10.12
CA SER A 89 -4.96 20.46 10.46
C SER A 89 -4.73 19.99 11.90
N ASP A 90 -5.26 18.82 12.29
CA ASP A 90 -4.82 18.14 13.51
C ASP A 90 -3.92 16.95 13.15
N GLY A 91 -2.61 17.13 13.34
CA GLY A 91 -1.62 16.09 13.10
C GLY A 91 -1.84 14.84 13.97
N ILE A 92 -2.52 14.95 15.11
CA ILE A 92 -2.84 13.82 15.97
C ILE A 92 -3.88 12.91 15.31
N GLU A 93 -4.90 13.48 14.67
CA GLU A 93 -5.93 12.71 13.96
C GLU A 93 -5.32 11.94 12.77
N ILE A 94 -4.46 12.59 11.98
CA ILE A 94 -3.73 11.95 10.88
C ILE A 94 -2.88 10.79 11.41
N GLN A 95 -2.16 11.03 12.50
CA GLN A 95 -1.32 10.02 13.12
C GLN A 95 -2.15 8.85 13.62
N ALA A 96 -3.30 9.09 14.24
CA ALA A 96 -4.21 8.02 14.69
C ALA A 96 -4.68 7.14 13.52
N ILE A 97 -5.08 7.75 12.40
CA ILE A 97 -5.46 7.01 11.18
C ILE A 97 -4.28 6.22 10.62
N ARG A 98 -3.08 6.79 10.66
CA ARG A 98 -1.85 6.15 10.17
C ARG A 98 -1.48 4.95 11.04
N GLU A 99 -1.41 5.14 12.35
CA GLU A 99 -1.05 4.10 13.33
C GLU A 99 -2.04 2.93 13.28
N MET A 100 -3.34 3.19 13.09
CA MET A 100 -4.36 2.16 12.93
C MET A 100 -4.02 1.16 11.80
N ALA A 101 -3.47 1.64 10.69
CA ALA A 101 -3.07 0.75 9.59
C ALA A 101 -1.67 0.13 9.81
N LEU A 102 -0.74 0.87 10.42
CA LEU A 102 0.59 0.35 10.76
C LEU A 102 0.51 -0.78 11.80
N SER A 103 -0.38 -0.67 12.79
CA SER A 103 -0.61 -1.72 13.78
C SER A 103 -1.22 -2.98 13.17
N ALA A 104 -1.97 -2.83 12.07
CA ALA A 104 -2.42 -3.93 11.22
C ALA A 104 -1.33 -4.44 10.25
N ASN A 105 -0.05 -4.14 10.49
CA ASN A 105 1.12 -4.58 9.72
C ASN A 105 1.23 -3.97 8.31
N ALA A 106 0.62 -2.81 8.06
CA ALA A 106 0.91 -2.03 6.86
C ALA A 106 2.37 -1.56 6.83
N ARG A 107 2.98 -1.56 5.65
CA ARG A 107 4.33 -1.03 5.44
C ARG A 107 4.33 0.49 5.33
N ILE A 108 3.36 1.01 4.57
CA ILE A 108 3.24 2.40 4.14
C ILE A 108 1.76 2.74 4.12
N VAL A 109 1.40 3.95 4.56
CA VAL A 109 0.01 4.38 4.70
C VAL A 109 -0.16 5.76 4.10
N GLN A 110 -0.82 5.83 2.95
CA GLN A 110 -1.15 7.08 2.30
C GLN A 110 -2.63 7.42 2.53
N ILE A 111 -2.88 8.61 3.08
CA ILE A 111 -4.24 9.07 3.39
C ILE A 111 -4.69 10.08 2.32
N PHE A 112 -5.93 9.92 1.87
CA PHE A 112 -6.58 10.71 0.85
C PHE A 112 -7.91 11.29 1.37
N LEU A 113 -8.26 12.48 0.89
CA LEU A 113 -9.58 13.07 1.08
C LEU A 113 -10.60 12.46 0.12
N LYS A 114 -11.87 12.82 0.30
CA LYS A 114 -12.99 12.38 -0.54
C LYS A 114 -12.69 12.56 -2.03
N ASP A 115 -12.10 13.69 -2.39
CA ASP A 115 -11.85 14.08 -3.77
C ASP A 115 -10.64 13.34 -4.39
N GLY A 116 -9.96 12.49 -3.60
CA GLY A 116 -8.81 11.71 -4.01
C GLY A 116 -7.49 12.47 -3.94
N GLU A 117 -7.48 13.64 -3.30
CA GLU A 117 -6.27 14.39 -2.98
C GLU A 117 -5.56 13.79 -1.77
N ALA A 118 -4.23 13.61 -1.89
CA ALA A 118 -3.40 13.11 -0.81
C ALA A 118 -3.15 14.23 0.21
N ILE A 119 -3.34 13.93 1.50
CA ILE A 119 -3.17 14.95 2.54
C ILE A 119 -1.69 15.27 2.77
N GLU A 120 -0.86 14.24 2.87
CA GLU A 120 0.60 14.38 2.97
C GLU A 120 1.24 13.40 2.01
N HIS A 121 2.18 13.82 1.18
CA HIS A 121 2.83 12.91 0.25
C HIS A 121 3.89 12.11 1.01
N GLU A 122 3.55 10.92 1.49
CA GLU A 122 4.56 10.01 1.99
C GLU A 122 5.48 9.63 0.82
N LYS A 123 6.80 9.54 1.06
CA LYS A 123 7.75 9.11 0.03
C LYS A 123 7.54 7.62 -0.25
N LEU A 124 6.56 7.34 -1.10
CA LEU A 124 6.29 6.00 -1.58
C LEU A 124 7.53 5.48 -2.32
N PRO A 125 7.93 4.22 -2.09
CA PRO A 125 9.09 3.64 -2.73
C PRO A 125 8.84 3.63 -4.23
N ALA A 126 9.77 4.24 -4.97
CA ALA A 126 9.72 4.25 -6.42
C ALA A 126 9.58 2.80 -6.90
N GLN A 127 8.49 2.49 -7.60
CA GLN A 127 8.44 1.24 -8.32
C GLN A 127 9.54 1.30 -9.38
N ALA A 128 10.53 0.41 -9.25
CA ALA A 128 11.50 0.19 -10.31
C ALA A 128 10.71 -0.11 -11.59
N SER A 129 10.83 0.75 -12.60
CA SER A 129 10.04 0.65 -13.80
C SER A 129 10.21 -0.73 -14.44
N HIS A 130 9.16 -1.22 -15.09
CA HIS A 130 9.22 -2.48 -15.83
C HIS A 130 10.39 -2.50 -16.84
N THR A 131 10.68 -1.35 -17.45
CA THR A 131 11.83 -1.16 -18.35
C THR A 131 13.17 -1.32 -17.64
N PHE A 132 13.32 -0.79 -16.43
CA PHE A 132 14.52 -0.95 -15.62
C PHE A 132 14.74 -2.41 -15.19
N ARG A 133 13.65 -3.11 -14.81
CA ARG A 133 13.71 -4.55 -14.48
C ARG A 133 14.15 -5.38 -15.68
N LEU A 134 13.58 -5.14 -16.86
CA LEU A 134 13.98 -5.82 -18.10
C LEU A 134 15.44 -5.54 -18.48
N LEU A 135 15.89 -4.30 -18.31
CA LEU A 135 17.28 -3.92 -18.55
C LEU A 135 18.24 -4.66 -17.60
N MET A 136 17.90 -4.75 -16.32
CA MET A 136 18.69 -5.50 -15.33
C MET A 136 18.73 -7.00 -15.63
N ILE A 137 17.60 -7.61 -16.01
CA ILE A 137 17.56 -9.02 -16.44
C ILE A 137 18.45 -9.22 -17.68
N GLY A 138 18.36 -8.31 -18.66
CA GLY A 138 19.21 -8.35 -19.85
C GLY A 138 20.71 -8.28 -19.52
N LEU A 139 21.10 -7.41 -18.59
CA LEU A 139 22.49 -7.30 -18.13
C LEU A 139 22.97 -8.57 -17.42
N ILE A 140 22.14 -9.18 -16.58
CA ILE A 140 22.48 -10.45 -15.90
C ILE A 140 22.69 -11.56 -16.94
N VAL A 141 21.81 -11.67 -17.93
CA VAL A 141 21.93 -12.67 -19.00
C VAL A 141 23.19 -12.43 -19.82
N LEU A 142 23.48 -11.18 -20.20
CA LEU A 142 24.70 -10.83 -20.94
C LEU A 142 25.96 -11.19 -20.15
N TYR A 143 25.97 -10.89 -18.84
CA TYR A 143 27.06 -11.24 -17.95
C TYR A 143 27.28 -12.75 -17.88
N LEU A 144 26.22 -13.55 -17.75
CA LEU A 144 26.31 -15.01 -17.75
C LEU A 144 26.84 -15.57 -19.07
N ILE A 145 26.45 -14.98 -20.21
CA ILE A 145 26.96 -15.36 -21.53
C ILE A 145 28.45 -15.04 -21.64
N ALA A 146 28.87 -13.84 -21.22
CA ALA A 146 30.28 -13.45 -21.23
C ALA A 146 31.11 -14.35 -20.32
N LEU A 147 30.62 -14.68 -19.12
CA LEU A 147 31.27 -15.59 -18.19
C LEU A 147 31.43 -17.00 -18.80
N ALA A 148 30.38 -17.52 -19.45
CA ALA A 148 30.42 -18.82 -20.12
C ALA A 148 31.39 -18.83 -21.32
N ALA A 149 31.49 -17.73 -22.07
CA ALA A 149 32.43 -17.59 -23.17
C ALA A 149 33.89 -17.57 -22.66
N VAL A 150 34.17 -16.83 -21.58
CA VAL A 150 35.50 -16.80 -20.94
C VAL A 150 35.90 -18.19 -20.42
N LEU A 151 34.99 -18.88 -19.72
CA LEU A 151 35.22 -20.25 -19.23
C LEU A 151 35.45 -21.27 -20.38
N SER A 152 34.82 -21.05 -21.54
CA SER A 152 34.99 -21.89 -22.72
C SER A 152 36.33 -21.64 -23.43
N LEU A 153 36.79 -20.38 -23.45
CA LEU A 153 38.12 -20.00 -23.96
C LEU A 153 39.25 -20.55 -23.08
N GLU A 154 39.07 -20.56 -21.76
CA GLU A 154 40.06 -21.09 -20.81
C GLU A 154 40.22 -22.62 -20.94
N LYS A 155 39.13 -23.35 -21.25
CA LYS A 155 39.18 -24.77 -21.58
C LYS A 155 39.80 -25.07 -22.96
N ALA A 156 39.81 -24.11 -23.88
CA ALA A 156 40.30 -24.28 -25.24
C ALA A 156 41.79 -23.90 -25.41
N SER A 157 42.46 -23.43 -24.36
CA SER A 157 43.90 -23.21 -24.34
C SER A 157 44.60 -24.47 -23.81
N PRO A 158 45.09 -25.39 -24.68
CA PRO A 158 45.95 -26.46 -24.22
C PRO A 158 47.24 -25.81 -23.69
N SER A 159 47.62 -26.19 -22.48
CA SER A 159 48.94 -25.92 -21.91
C SER A 159 50.03 -26.23 -22.95
N LEU A 160 50.71 -25.18 -23.41
CA LEU A 160 51.98 -25.23 -24.11
C LEU A 160 53.09 -25.74 -23.18
#